data_AF-A0A9X2CSD1-F1
#
_entry.id   AF-A0A9X2CSD1-F1
#
_cell.length_a   1.000
_cell.length_b   1.000
_cell.length_c   1.000
_cell.angle_alpha   90.00
_cell.angle_beta   90.00
_cell.angle_gamma   90.00
#
_symmetry.space_group_name_H-M   'P 1'
#
loop_
_entity.id
_entity.type
_entity.pdbx_description
1 polymer ?
#
loop_
_entity_poly.entity_id
_entity_poly.type
_entity_poly.pdbx_seq_one_letter_code
_entity_poly.pdbx_strand_id
1 'polypeptide(L)'
;MRQKQKQLRAKVNDVVQSGSPLNKGIKFFGIVVGAIAIYSIIQYEQLFRLFVILFLVGFAYVMNKKINNLAQPTSEPVPPVVERIEEQQTQIFEKAVIEKEEALEKIDLDRTQLLEELFSKADLDDLEKQSYREKIKEKESERSNTMQDLLIVKGKLQTALLETKKYFIKEDPIKEIAASLEQEKIQHSSIAALNDEVYAIVTRLSEHTINALKKSNYIDDDHNLTRSGYKALVKTVEKE
;
A
#
# COMPACT_ATOMS: atom_id res chain seq x y z
N MET A 1 -22.79 22.89 19.48
CA MET A 1 -22.86 21.41 19.27
C MET A 1 -21.63 20.63 19.77
N ARG A 2 -20.40 21.17 19.73
CA ARG A 2 -19.17 20.46 20.17
C ARG A 2 -19.12 20.10 21.68
N GLN A 3 -19.74 20.88 22.56
CA GLN A 3 -19.75 20.59 24.00
C GLN A 3 -20.66 19.41 24.37
N LYS A 4 -21.82 19.26 23.72
CA LYS A 4 -22.72 18.12 23.94
C LYS A 4 -22.07 16.78 23.54
N GLN A 5 -21.27 16.76 22.46
CA GLN A 5 -20.53 15.56 22.06
C GLN A 5 -19.39 15.21 23.02
N LYS A 6 -18.68 16.20 23.59
CA LYS A 6 -17.66 15.97 24.63
C LYS A 6 -18.28 15.40 25.90
N GLN A 7 -19.44 15.90 26.32
CA GLN A 7 -20.14 15.39 27.51
C GLN A 7 -20.69 13.97 27.30
N LEU A 8 -21.17 13.63 26.10
CA LEU A 8 -21.59 12.26 25.78
C LEU A 8 -20.39 11.29 25.78
N ARG A 9 -19.25 11.68 25.21
CA ARG A 9 -18.02 10.87 25.23
C ARG A 9 -17.46 10.67 26.63
N ALA A 10 -17.50 11.71 27.46
CA ALA A 10 -17.07 11.64 28.86
C ALA A 10 -17.96 10.68 29.67
N LYS A 11 -19.29 10.76 29.52
CA LYS A 11 -20.22 9.83 30.18
C LYS A 11 -20.06 8.38 29.73
N VAL A 12 -19.77 8.14 28.45
CA VAL A 12 -19.50 6.78 27.94
C VAL A 12 -18.19 6.24 28.51
N ASN A 13 -17.14 7.06 28.59
CA ASN A 13 -15.86 6.64 29.18
C ASN A 13 -15.96 6.36 30.68
N ASP A 14 -16.74 7.15 31.43
CA ASP A 14 -16.93 6.95 32.87
C ASP A 14 -17.67 5.64 33.18
N VAL A 15 -18.68 5.29 32.37
CA VAL A 15 -19.39 4.00 32.48
C VAL A 15 -18.49 2.82 32.08
N VAL A 16 -17.51 3.04 31.19
CA VAL A 16 -16.57 2.01 30.77
C VAL A 16 -15.41 1.84 31.76
N GLN A 17 -15.02 2.85 32.53
CA GLN A 17 -13.88 2.78 33.46
C GLN A 17 -14.26 2.62 34.94
N SER A 18 -15.51 2.84 35.33
CA SER A 18 -15.97 2.56 36.69
C SER A 18 -15.90 1.05 36.96
N GLY A 19 -14.99 0.64 37.87
CA GLY A 19 -14.72 -0.74 38.29
C GLY A 19 -15.84 -1.41 39.09
N SER A 20 -17.08 -0.93 38.97
CA SER A 20 -18.26 -1.49 39.62
C SER A 20 -18.61 -2.87 39.05
N PRO A 21 -19.03 -3.85 39.88
CA PRO A 21 -19.46 -5.18 39.41
C PRO A 21 -20.62 -5.10 38.40
N LEU A 22 -21.43 -4.03 38.47
CA LEU A 22 -22.50 -3.77 37.51
C LEU A 22 -21.96 -3.49 36.09
N ASN A 23 -20.86 -2.75 35.97
CA ASN A 23 -20.24 -2.43 34.67
C ASN A 23 -19.50 -3.63 34.07
N LYS A 24 -18.93 -4.51 34.91
CA LYS A 24 -18.41 -5.81 34.45
C LYS A 24 -19.55 -6.68 33.90
N GLY A 25 -20.71 -6.67 34.57
CA GLY A 25 -21.93 -7.34 34.10
C GLY A 25 -22.43 -6.77 32.76
N ILE A 26 -22.49 -5.45 32.60
CA ILE A 26 -22.90 -4.79 31.34
C ILE A 26 -21.92 -5.10 30.20
N LYS A 27 -20.61 -5.09 30.47
CA LYS A 27 -19.59 -5.48 29.47
C LYS A 27 -19.72 -6.94 29.06
N PHE A 28 -19.88 -7.84 30.02
CA PHE A 28 -20.06 -9.26 29.76
C PHE A 28 -21.35 -9.51 28.97
N PHE A 29 -22.45 -8.88 29.37
CA PHE A 29 -23.72 -8.94 28.65
C PHE A 29 -23.58 -8.41 27.21
N GLY A 30 -22.85 -7.31 27.01
CA GLY A 30 -22.55 -6.79 25.67
C GLY A 30 -21.75 -7.75 24.80
N ILE A 31 -20.76 -8.46 25.37
CA ILE A 31 -19.99 -9.49 24.67
C ILE A 31 -20.89 -10.68 24.30
N VAL A 32 -21.73 -11.14 25.23
CA VAL A 32 -22.66 -12.25 24.99
C VAL A 32 -23.71 -11.90 23.93
N VAL A 33 -24.31 -10.72 24.00
CA VAL A 33 -25.25 -10.22 22.99
C VAL A 33 -24.56 -10.06 21.64
N GLY A 34 -23.31 -9.57 21.61
CA GLY A 34 -22.50 -9.50 20.40
C GLY A 34 -22.23 -10.87 19.79
N ALA A 35 -21.87 -11.87 20.60
CA ALA A 35 -21.64 -13.25 20.15
C ALA A 35 -22.93 -13.90 19.62
N ILE A 36 -24.07 -13.69 20.29
CA ILE A 36 -25.38 -14.16 19.83
C ILE A 36 -25.78 -13.48 18.51
N ALA A 37 -25.50 -12.17 18.37
CA ALA A 37 -25.76 -11.46 17.13
C ALA A 37 -24.90 -12.00 15.98
N ILE A 38 -23.60 -12.23 16.20
CA ILE A 38 -22.70 -12.83 15.20
C ILE A 38 -23.17 -14.23 14.82
N TYR A 39 -23.50 -15.06 15.81
CA TYR A 39 -24.03 -16.41 15.58
C TYR A 39 -25.34 -16.40 14.77
N SER A 40 -26.24 -15.47 15.09
CA SER A 40 -27.52 -15.31 14.38
C SER A 40 -27.30 -14.82 12.94
N ILE A 41 -26.34 -13.92 12.72
CA ILE A 41 -25.98 -13.45 11.37
C ILE A 41 -25.46 -14.61 10.53
N ILE A 42 -24.69 -15.54 11.09
CA ILE A 42 -24.15 -16.71 10.37
C ILE A 42 -25.25 -17.69 9.95
N GLN A 43 -26.25 -17.92 10.81
CA GLN A 43 -27.36 -18.85 10.53
C GLN A 43 -28.32 -18.33 9.44
N TYR A 44 -28.49 -17.00 9.34
CA TYR A 44 -29.38 -16.38 8.36
C TYR A 44 -28.59 -15.78 7.20
N GLU A 45 -28.53 -16.53 6.10
CA GLU A 45 -27.75 -16.17 4.89
C GLU A 45 -28.02 -14.76 4.36
N GLN A 46 -29.28 -14.29 4.40
CA GLN A 46 -29.66 -12.95 3.95
C GLN A 46 -29.06 -11.85 4.83
N LEU A 47 -29.02 -12.04 6.15
CA LEU A 47 -28.45 -11.09 7.10
C LEU A 47 -26.91 -11.07 7.00
N PHE A 48 -26.29 -12.23 6.79
CA PHE A 48 -24.86 -12.32 6.51
C PHE A 48 -24.47 -11.54 5.25
N ARG A 49 -25.19 -11.76 4.14
CA ARG A 49 -24.93 -11.03 2.88
C ARG A 49 -25.06 -9.52 3.08
N LEU A 50 -26.11 -9.06 3.78
CA LEU A 50 -26.31 -7.64 4.06
C LEU A 50 -25.18 -7.07 4.94
N PHE A 51 -24.76 -7.81 5.97
CA PHE A 51 -23.63 -7.44 6.82
C PHE A 51 -22.32 -7.31 6.03
N VAL A 52 -22.02 -8.29 5.17
CA VAL A 52 -20.82 -8.28 4.33
C VAL A 52 -20.84 -7.10 3.35
N ILE A 53 -21.99 -6.81 2.73
CA ILE A 53 -22.14 -5.65 1.84
C ILE A 53 -21.91 -4.34 2.61
N LEU A 54 -22.53 -4.17 3.78
CA LEU A 54 -22.32 -2.98 4.61
C LEU A 54 -20.88 -2.86 5.10
N PHE A 55 -20.25 -3.98 5.46
CA PHE A 55 -18.85 -4.03 5.84
C PHE A 55 -17.94 -3.62 4.68
N LEU A 56 -18.16 -4.15 3.47
CA LEU A 56 -17.39 -3.81 2.28
C LEU A 56 -17.55 -2.35 1.88
N VAL A 57 -18.78 -1.82 1.90
CA VAL A 57 -19.05 -0.40 1.61
C VAL A 57 -18.40 0.49 2.67
N GLY A 58 -18.52 0.13 3.95
CA GLY A 58 -17.88 0.86 5.05
C GLY A 58 -16.35 0.82 4.97
N PHE A 59 -15.79 -0.36 4.67
CA PHE A 59 -14.36 -0.56 4.49
C PHE A 59 -13.83 0.22 3.30
N ALA A 60 -14.52 0.17 2.15
CA ALA A 60 -14.20 0.97 0.97
C ALA A 60 -14.24 2.47 1.28
N TYR A 61 -15.25 2.95 2.02
CA TYR A 61 -15.33 4.34 2.45
C TYR A 61 -14.15 4.74 3.36
N VAL A 62 -13.79 3.91 4.33
CA VAL A 62 -12.66 4.16 5.25
C VAL A 62 -11.34 4.17 4.49
N MET A 63 -11.13 3.21 3.58
CA MET A 63 -9.94 3.15 2.73
C MET A 63 -9.85 4.36 1.80
N ASN A 64 -10.95 4.71 1.14
CA ASN A 64 -10.99 5.85 0.23
C ASN A 64 -10.70 7.16 0.99
N LYS A 65 -11.26 7.33 2.20
CA LYS A 65 -10.94 8.48 3.07
C LYS A 65 -9.47 8.50 3.51
N LYS A 66 -8.89 7.35 3.84
CA LYS A 66 -7.48 7.24 4.24
C LYS A 66 -6.54 7.56 3.07
N ILE A 67 -6.87 7.10 1.87
CA ILE A 67 -6.15 7.40 0.63
C ILE A 67 -6.28 8.89 0.30
N ASN A 68 -7.47 9.48 0.38
CA ASN A 68 -7.65 10.92 0.13
C ASN A 68 -6.92 11.81 1.16
N ASN A 69 -6.80 11.36 2.40
CA ASN A 69 -6.04 12.08 3.42
C ASN A 69 -4.52 12.00 3.18
N LEU A 70 -4.03 10.96 2.50
CA LEU A 70 -2.64 10.83 2.04
C LEU A 70 -2.41 11.52 0.69
N ALA A 71 -3.47 11.71 -0.09
CA ALA A 71 -3.48 12.41 -1.37
C ALA A 71 -3.81 13.90 -1.24
N GLN A 72 -3.50 14.53 -0.10
CA GLN A 72 -3.35 15.98 -0.11
C GLN A 72 -2.22 16.30 -1.08
N PRO A 73 -2.46 17.10 -2.13
CA PRO A 73 -1.41 17.47 -3.06
C PRO A 73 -0.46 18.40 -2.31
N THR A 74 0.65 17.87 -1.82
CA THR A 74 1.84 18.68 -1.59
C THR A 74 2.20 19.24 -2.96
N SER A 75 1.80 20.48 -3.21
CA SER A 75 2.19 21.27 -4.36
C SER A 75 3.66 21.64 -4.20
N GLU A 76 4.54 20.66 -4.41
CA GLU A 76 5.92 20.93 -4.79
C GLU A 76 6.06 20.57 -6.28
N PRO A 77 6.66 21.44 -7.10
CA PRO A 77 6.86 21.16 -8.51
C PRO A 77 7.87 20.01 -8.63
N VAL A 78 7.39 18.86 -9.09
CA VAL A 78 8.22 17.68 -9.36
C VAL A 78 8.82 17.85 -10.75
N PRO A 79 10.16 17.98 -10.91
CA PRO A 79 10.79 17.93 -12.22
C PRO A 79 10.65 16.53 -12.84
N PRO A 80 10.73 16.40 -14.18
CA PRO A 80 10.42 15.15 -14.87
C PRO A 80 11.46 14.08 -14.50
N VAL A 81 11.03 13.14 -13.67
CA VAL A 81 11.85 12.02 -13.22
C VAL A 81 11.03 10.75 -13.42
N VAL A 82 11.06 10.21 -14.64
CA VAL A 82 10.42 8.92 -14.95
C VAL A 82 11.45 7.79 -15.07
N GLU A 83 12.75 8.08 -15.14
CA GLU A 83 13.78 7.02 -15.18
C GLU A 83 14.57 6.81 -13.87
N ARG A 84 14.57 7.74 -12.90
CA ARG A 84 15.33 7.58 -11.64
C ARG A 84 14.57 6.98 -10.45
N ILE A 85 13.26 6.74 -10.56
CA ILE A 85 12.48 6.25 -9.41
C ILE A 85 12.82 4.78 -9.09
N GLU A 86 13.15 3.97 -10.09
CA GLU A 86 13.54 2.57 -9.89
C GLU A 86 14.95 2.45 -9.28
N GLU A 87 15.89 3.34 -9.66
CA GLU A 87 17.26 3.37 -9.10
C GLU A 87 17.34 4.07 -7.73
N GLN A 88 16.53 5.11 -7.47
CA GLN A 88 16.54 5.78 -6.17
C GLN A 88 15.79 5.01 -5.09
N GLN A 89 14.73 4.27 -5.43
CA GLN A 89 14.08 3.40 -4.45
C GLN A 89 14.95 2.20 -4.06
N THR A 90 15.76 1.68 -5.00
CA THR A 90 16.72 0.60 -4.71
C THR A 90 17.89 1.11 -3.87
N GLN A 91 18.47 2.27 -4.17
CA GLN A 91 19.59 2.83 -3.40
C GLN A 91 19.22 3.28 -1.97
N ILE A 92 18.03 3.87 -1.76
CA ILE A 92 17.57 4.26 -0.41
C ILE A 92 17.24 3.02 0.42
N PHE A 93 16.72 1.97 -0.22
CA PHE A 93 16.46 0.70 0.45
C PHE A 93 17.76 -0.04 0.77
N GLU A 94 18.74 -0.07 -0.14
CA GLU A 94 20.08 -0.63 0.12
C GLU A 94 20.75 0.05 1.30
N LYS A 95 20.78 1.39 1.35
CA LYS A 95 21.39 2.11 2.46
C LYS A 95 20.70 1.84 3.79
N ALA A 96 19.36 1.78 3.79
CA ALA A 96 18.59 1.45 4.99
C ALA A 96 18.74 -0.03 5.42
N VAL A 97 19.04 -0.93 4.48
CA VAL A 97 19.33 -2.34 4.77
C VAL A 97 20.74 -2.49 5.34
N ILE A 98 21.73 -1.83 4.75
CA ILE A 98 23.13 -1.86 5.23
C ILE A 98 23.23 -1.29 6.66
N GLU A 99 22.60 -0.14 6.93
CA GLU A 99 22.56 0.43 8.30
C GLU A 99 21.87 -0.52 9.30
N LYS A 100 20.92 -1.34 8.84
CA LYS A 100 20.25 -2.33 9.69
C LYS A 100 21.08 -3.59 9.88
N GLU A 101 21.87 -4.00 8.89
CA GLU A 101 22.82 -5.10 8.99
C GLU A 101 23.96 -4.76 9.96
N GLU A 102 24.54 -3.57 9.86
CA GLU A 102 25.56 -3.09 10.82
C GLU A 102 25.00 -3.01 12.25
N ALA A 103 23.74 -2.58 12.40
CA ALA A 103 23.07 -2.56 13.70
C ALA A 103 22.77 -3.97 14.23
N LEU A 104 22.47 -4.93 13.35
CA LEU A 104 22.28 -6.34 13.69
C LEU A 104 23.59 -6.97 14.17
N GLU A 105 24.70 -6.73 13.46
CA GLU A 105 26.03 -7.22 13.83
C GLU A 105 26.45 -6.71 15.21
N LYS A 106 26.18 -5.42 15.50
CA LYS A 106 26.45 -4.85 16.82
C LYS A 106 25.61 -5.49 17.93
N ILE A 107 24.34 -5.76 17.67
CA ILE A 107 23.44 -6.45 18.62
C ILE A 107 23.93 -7.87 18.88
N ASP A 108 24.41 -8.58 17.86
CA ASP A 108 24.91 -9.96 18.00
C ASP A 108 26.24 -9.99 18.78
N LEU A 109 27.11 -8.99 18.60
CA LEU A 109 28.32 -8.81 19.42
C LEU A 109 27.96 -8.54 20.89
N ASP A 110 27.07 -7.59 21.15
CA ASP A 110 26.62 -7.25 22.51
C ASP A 110 25.96 -8.45 23.20
N ARG A 111 25.16 -9.23 22.46
CA ARG A 111 24.53 -10.46 22.96
C ARG A 111 25.57 -11.53 23.31
N THR A 112 26.62 -11.68 22.50
CA THR A 112 27.71 -12.62 22.77
C THR A 112 28.46 -12.21 24.05
N GLN A 113 28.77 -10.93 24.22
CA GLN A 113 29.41 -10.41 25.44
C GLN A 113 28.54 -10.63 26.69
N LEU A 114 27.24 -10.38 26.60
CA LEU A 114 26.28 -10.64 27.69
C LEU A 114 26.22 -12.13 28.07
N LEU A 115 26.29 -13.03 27.10
CA LEU A 115 26.30 -14.47 27.35
C LEU A 115 27.60 -14.91 28.02
N GLU A 116 28.74 -14.35 27.63
CA GLU A 116 30.01 -14.64 28.30
C GLU A 116 30.05 -14.09 29.73
N GLU A 117 29.49 -12.91 29.94
CA GLU A 117 29.33 -12.34 31.28
C GLU A 117 28.42 -13.23 32.14
N LEU A 118 27.30 -13.72 31.59
CA LEU A 118 26.40 -14.65 32.26
C LEU A 118 27.09 -15.99 32.58
N PHE A 119 27.87 -16.55 31.66
CA PHE A 119 28.64 -17.77 31.92
C PHE A 119 29.78 -17.57 32.91
N SER A 120 30.35 -16.36 33.01
CA SER A 120 31.36 -16.05 34.03
C SER A 120 30.77 -15.87 35.43
N LYS A 121 29.54 -15.34 35.51
CA LYS A 121 28.83 -15.08 36.78
C LYS A 121 28.05 -16.30 37.28
N ALA A 122 27.65 -17.17 36.37
CA ALA A 122 27.01 -18.42 36.70
C ALA A 122 28.09 -19.45 37.06
N ASP A 123 27.94 -20.08 38.22
CA ASP A 123 28.83 -21.15 38.72
C ASP A 123 28.53 -22.47 37.98
N LEU A 124 28.67 -22.43 36.65
CA LEU A 124 28.41 -23.53 35.74
C LEU A 124 29.71 -24.29 35.46
N ASP A 125 29.61 -25.61 35.37
CA ASP A 125 30.73 -26.48 35.01
C ASP A 125 31.12 -26.30 33.54
N ASP A 126 32.37 -26.56 33.19
CA ASP A 126 32.91 -26.24 31.85
C ASP A 126 32.23 -27.06 30.74
N LEU A 127 31.80 -28.29 31.05
CA LEU A 127 31.00 -29.13 30.15
C LEU A 127 29.60 -28.55 29.89
N GLU A 128 28.96 -27.98 30.91
CA GLU A 128 27.63 -27.37 30.77
C GLU A 128 27.71 -26.07 29.96
N LYS A 129 28.75 -25.26 30.19
CA LYS A 129 29.03 -24.07 29.38
C LYS A 129 29.21 -24.42 27.91
N GLN A 130 29.95 -25.49 27.60
CA GLN A 130 30.15 -25.93 26.23
C GLN A 130 28.83 -26.39 25.58
N SER A 131 28.01 -27.17 26.29
CA SER A 131 26.68 -27.58 25.81
C SER A 131 25.75 -26.40 25.53
N TYR A 132 25.74 -25.38 26.40
CA TYR A 132 24.95 -24.17 26.17
C TYR A 132 25.48 -23.34 24.99
N ARG A 133 26.79 -23.24 24.80
CA ARG A 133 27.38 -22.57 23.63
C ARG A 133 26.97 -23.25 22.32
N GLU A 134 26.95 -24.58 22.28
CA GLU A 134 26.49 -25.34 21.10
C GLU A 134 25.00 -25.11 20.82
N LYS A 135 24.14 -25.18 21.85
CA LYS A 135 22.70 -24.90 21.70
C LYS A 135 22.41 -23.47 21.24
N ILE A 136 23.17 -22.49 21.75
CA ILE A 136 23.05 -21.09 21.33
C ILE A 136 23.44 -20.94 19.86
N LYS A 137 24.55 -21.58 19.44
CA LYS A 137 25.00 -21.57 18.05
C LYS A 137 23.98 -22.22 17.10
N GLU A 138 23.37 -23.33 17.51
CA GLU A 138 22.30 -23.99 16.75
C GLU A 138 21.08 -23.08 16.60
N LYS A 139 20.61 -22.46 17.70
CA LYS A 139 19.47 -21.51 17.65
C LYS A 139 19.77 -20.25 16.84
N GLU A 140 21.01 -19.77 16.83
CA GLU A 140 21.38 -18.64 15.98
C GLU A 140 21.37 -19.01 14.50
N SER A 141 21.81 -20.22 14.16
CA SER A 141 21.71 -20.75 12.80
C SER A 141 20.25 -20.89 12.35
N GLU A 142 19.35 -21.40 13.21
CA GLU A 142 17.92 -21.48 12.93
C GLU A 142 17.30 -20.10 12.70
N ARG A 143 17.67 -19.11 13.54
CA ARG A 143 17.20 -17.72 13.41
C ARG A 143 17.65 -17.11 12.09
N SER A 144 18.91 -17.30 11.71
CA SER A 144 19.46 -16.79 10.44
C SER A 144 18.73 -17.36 9.23
N ASN A 145 18.53 -18.68 9.21
CA ASN A 145 17.76 -19.36 8.15
C ASN A 145 16.32 -18.82 8.06
N THR A 146 15.64 -18.66 9.21
CA THR A 146 14.27 -18.12 9.26
C THR A 146 14.20 -16.67 8.76
N MET A 147 15.20 -15.85 9.06
CA MET A 147 15.29 -14.47 8.58
C MET A 147 15.48 -14.43 7.06
N GLN A 148 16.31 -15.31 6.52
CA GLN A 148 16.53 -15.43 5.08
C GLN A 148 15.25 -15.85 4.35
N ASP A 149 14.51 -16.82 4.90
CA ASP A 149 13.21 -17.24 4.38
C ASP A 149 12.19 -16.08 4.39
N LEU A 150 12.17 -15.28 5.46
CA LEU A 150 11.31 -14.10 5.58
C LEU A 150 11.65 -13.07 4.49
N LEU A 151 12.94 -12.80 4.25
CA LEU A 151 13.37 -11.89 3.20
C LEU A 151 12.93 -12.38 1.81
N ILE A 152 13.05 -13.67 1.53
CA ILE A 152 12.58 -14.28 0.28
C ILE A 152 11.06 -14.12 0.14
N VAL A 153 10.29 -14.38 1.19
CA VAL A 153 8.82 -14.22 1.18
C VAL A 153 8.43 -12.75 0.99
N LYS A 154 9.11 -11.83 1.68
CA LYS A 154 8.88 -10.39 1.52
C LYS A 154 9.17 -9.92 0.09
N GLY A 155 10.26 -10.40 -0.51
CA GLY A 155 10.60 -10.13 -1.91
C GLY A 155 9.50 -10.60 -2.85
N LYS A 156 9.05 -11.85 -2.71
CA LYS A 156 7.92 -12.43 -3.49
C LYS A 156 6.62 -11.65 -3.32
N LEU A 157 6.35 -11.14 -2.11
CA LEU A 157 5.15 -10.36 -1.83
C LEU A 157 5.22 -8.95 -2.44
N GLN A 158 6.41 -8.34 -2.42
CA GLN A 158 6.65 -7.06 -3.08
C GLN A 158 6.53 -7.18 -4.60
N THR A 159 7.07 -8.23 -5.21
CA THR A 159 6.91 -8.47 -6.66
C THR A 159 5.44 -8.72 -7.01
N ALA A 160 4.72 -9.53 -6.23
CA ALA A 160 3.27 -9.74 -6.45
C ALA A 160 2.46 -8.44 -6.30
N LEU A 161 2.81 -7.56 -5.35
CA LEU A 161 2.18 -6.24 -5.21
C LEU A 161 2.47 -5.32 -6.40
N LEU A 162 3.69 -5.35 -6.94
CA LEU A 162 4.04 -4.55 -8.12
C LEU A 162 3.35 -5.08 -9.38
N GLU A 163 3.29 -6.40 -9.56
CA GLU A 163 2.55 -7.03 -10.65
C GLU A 163 1.06 -6.69 -10.57
N THR A 164 0.45 -6.79 -9.40
CA THR A 164 -0.96 -6.39 -9.22
C THR A 164 -1.16 -4.90 -9.50
N LYS A 165 -0.23 -4.02 -9.10
CA LYS A 165 -0.29 -2.60 -9.44
C LYS A 165 -0.29 -2.37 -10.96
N LYS A 166 0.46 -3.16 -11.75
CA LYS A 166 0.43 -3.10 -13.23
C LYS A 166 -0.98 -3.36 -13.79
N TYR A 167 -1.75 -4.26 -13.17
CA TYR A 167 -3.14 -4.51 -13.57
C TYR A 167 -4.14 -3.44 -13.09
N PHE A 168 -3.75 -2.56 -12.17
CA PHE A 168 -4.60 -1.51 -11.60
C PHE A 168 -4.26 -0.08 -12.05
N ILE A 169 -3.07 0.15 -12.62
CA ILE A 169 -2.78 1.40 -13.30
C ILE A 169 -3.48 1.36 -14.65
N LYS A 170 -4.59 2.10 -14.76
CA LYS A 170 -5.12 2.50 -16.07
C LYS A 170 -4.08 3.44 -16.68
N GLU A 171 -3.14 2.90 -17.43
CA GLU A 171 -2.34 3.73 -18.33
C GLU A 171 -3.35 4.39 -19.28
N ASP A 172 -3.53 5.70 -19.12
CA ASP A 172 -4.33 6.47 -20.05
C ASP A 172 -3.57 6.46 -21.38
N PRO A 173 -4.03 5.71 -22.39
CA PRO A 173 -3.26 5.50 -23.62
C PRO A 173 -3.05 6.80 -24.40
N ILE A 174 -3.77 7.86 -24.01
CA ILE A 174 -3.65 9.20 -24.56
C ILE A 174 -2.39 9.95 -24.10
N LYS A 175 -1.74 9.50 -23.01
CA LYS A 175 -0.48 10.08 -22.54
C LYS A 175 0.67 9.85 -23.51
N GLU A 176 0.70 8.69 -24.18
CA GLU A 176 1.72 8.39 -25.20
C GLU A 176 1.60 9.32 -26.41
N ILE A 177 0.37 9.66 -26.79
CA ILE A 177 0.09 10.63 -27.86
C ILE A 177 0.44 12.05 -27.41
N ALA A 178 0.07 12.43 -26.18
CA ALA A 178 0.37 13.75 -25.63
C ALA A 178 1.89 14.01 -25.52
N ALA A 179 2.67 13.02 -25.10
CA ALA A 179 4.13 13.12 -24.99
C ALA A 179 4.84 13.26 -26.35
N SER A 180 4.19 12.83 -27.44
CA SER A 180 4.74 12.86 -28.80
C SER A 180 4.32 14.11 -29.60
N LEU A 181 3.39 14.91 -29.07
CA LEU A 181 2.88 16.14 -29.69
C LEU A 181 3.47 17.38 -29.02
N GLU A 182 3.64 18.45 -29.78
CA GLU A 182 4.10 19.74 -29.23
C GLU A 182 2.99 20.39 -28.38
N GLN A 183 3.28 20.67 -27.11
CA GLN A 183 2.35 21.22 -26.11
C GLN A 183 1.66 22.52 -26.57
N GLU A 184 2.38 23.40 -27.29
CA GLU A 184 1.83 24.65 -27.84
C GLU A 184 0.79 24.43 -28.94
N LYS A 185 0.98 23.39 -29.77
CA LYS A 185 0.03 23.07 -30.84
C LYS A 185 -1.26 22.49 -30.29
N ILE A 186 -1.20 21.66 -29.25
CA ILE A 186 -2.38 21.01 -28.68
C ILE A 186 -3.34 22.03 -28.04
N GLN A 187 -2.80 23.09 -27.42
CA GLN A 187 -3.61 24.12 -26.75
C GLN A 187 -4.23 25.14 -27.72
N HIS A 188 -3.60 25.39 -28.86
CA HIS A 188 -4.02 26.45 -29.79
C HIS A 188 -4.61 25.97 -31.12
N SER A 189 -4.57 24.67 -31.42
CA SER A 189 -5.08 24.13 -32.67
C SER A 189 -6.47 23.51 -32.57
N SER A 190 -7.15 23.46 -33.71
CA SER A 190 -8.46 22.80 -33.84
C SER A 190 -8.31 21.28 -33.95
N ILE A 191 -9.34 20.52 -33.58
CA ILE A 191 -9.40 19.05 -33.69
C ILE A 191 -9.00 18.57 -35.10
N ALA A 192 -9.45 19.27 -36.14
CA ALA A 192 -9.15 18.90 -37.52
C ALA A 192 -7.66 19.07 -37.88
N ALA A 193 -6.99 20.07 -37.31
CA ALA A 193 -5.56 20.30 -37.53
C ALA A 193 -4.67 19.28 -36.79
N LEU A 194 -5.18 18.73 -35.67
CA LEU A 194 -4.47 17.70 -34.90
C LEU A 194 -4.64 16.30 -35.48
N ASN A 195 -5.68 16.05 -36.28
CA ASN A 195 -5.94 14.72 -36.82
C ASN A 195 -4.77 14.20 -37.65
N ASP A 196 -4.13 15.03 -38.47
CA ASP A 196 -3.01 14.61 -39.32
C ASP A 196 -1.77 14.22 -38.48
N GLU A 197 -1.46 14.99 -37.43
CA GLU A 197 -0.35 14.72 -36.52
C GLU A 197 -0.64 13.49 -35.64
N VAL A 198 -1.86 13.39 -35.12
CA VAL A 198 -2.32 12.24 -34.32
C VAL A 198 -2.32 10.97 -35.17
N TYR A 199 -2.76 11.03 -36.43
CA TYR A 199 -2.75 9.88 -37.34
C TYR A 199 -1.32 9.38 -37.59
N ALA A 200 -0.36 10.29 -37.78
CA ALA A 200 1.05 9.95 -37.97
C ALA A 200 1.68 9.29 -36.72
N ILE A 201 1.22 9.66 -35.52
CA ILE A 201 1.69 9.07 -34.25
C ILE A 201 1.01 7.73 -34.01
N VAL A 202 -0.31 7.65 -34.18
CA VAL A 202 -1.13 6.46 -33.91
C VAL A 202 -0.73 5.29 -34.80
N THR A 203 -0.38 5.55 -36.06
CA THR A 203 0.12 4.52 -37.00
C THR A 203 1.50 3.95 -36.61
N ARG A 204 2.23 4.59 -35.70
CA ARG A 204 3.52 4.12 -35.17
C ARG A 204 3.40 3.43 -33.81
N LEU A 205 2.23 3.49 -33.17
CA LEU A 205 1.98 2.88 -31.87
C LEU A 205 1.76 1.38 -31.98
N SER A 206 1.89 0.68 -30.85
CA SER A 206 1.58 -0.74 -30.75
C SER A 206 0.09 -1.01 -30.99
N GLU A 207 -0.25 -2.14 -31.59
CA GLU A 207 -1.65 -2.55 -31.83
C GLU A 207 -2.47 -2.62 -30.53
N HIS A 208 -1.81 -2.94 -29.42
CA HIS A 208 -2.41 -2.91 -28.08
C HIS A 208 -2.84 -1.49 -27.67
N THR A 209 -1.99 -0.48 -27.88
CA THR A 209 -2.31 0.92 -27.58
C THR A 209 -3.43 1.45 -28.47
N ILE A 210 -3.41 1.11 -29.77
CA ILE A 210 -4.47 1.50 -30.72
C ILE A 210 -5.83 0.93 -30.29
N ASN A 211 -5.87 -0.34 -29.92
CA ASN A 211 -7.09 -0.97 -29.41
C ASN A 211 -7.56 -0.35 -28.09
N ALA A 212 -6.64 0.06 -27.21
CA ALA A 212 -6.97 0.78 -25.98
C ALA A 212 -7.56 2.17 -26.27
N LEU A 213 -7.02 2.90 -27.26
CA LEU A 213 -7.51 4.21 -27.71
C LEU A 213 -8.92 4.13 -28.33
N LYS A 214 -9.17 3.12 -29.16
CA LYS A 214 -10.49 2.85 -29.74
C LYS A 214 -11.50 2.44 -28.67
N LYS A 215 -11.14 1.51 -27.79
CA LYS A 215 -12.01 1.04 -26.68
C LYS A 215 -12.37 2.14 -25.68
N SER A 216 -11.51 3.15 -25.52
CA SER A 216 -11.74 4.31 -24.67
C SER A 216 -12.46 5.47 -25.38
N ASN A 217 -12.85 5.30 -26.65
CA ASN A 217 -13.44 6.34 -27.50
C ASN A 217 -12.57 7.61 -27.56
N TYR A 218 -11.24 7.47 -27.58
CA TYR A 218 -10.37 8.61 -27.85
C TYR A 218 -10.17 8.80 -29.35
N ILE A 219 -10.22 7.72 -30.12
CA ILE A 219 -9.99 7.69 -31.56
C ILE A 219 -11.11 6.88 -32.23
N ASP A 220 -11.52 7.24 -33.44
CA ASP A 220 -12.48 6.50 -34.25
C ASP A 220 -11.84 5.31 -35.01
N ASP A 221 -12.64 4.59 -35.80
CA ASP A 221 -12.17 3.44 -36.56
C ASP A 221 -11.13 3.81 -37.64
N ASP A 222 -11.21 5.06 -38.13
CA ASP A 222 -10.34 5.66 -39.16
C ASP A 222 -9.09 6.34 -38.56
N HIS A 223 -8.85 6.17 -37.27
CA HIS A 223 -7.73 6.75 -36.52
C HIS A 223 -7.78 8.28 -36.33
N ASN A 224 -8.94 8.92 -36.50
CA ASN A 224 -9.13 10.33 -36.22
C ASN A 224 -9.47 10.59 -34.75
N LEU A 225 -9.11 11.78 -34.27
CA LEU A 225 -9.34 12.20 -32.91
C LEU A 225 -10.83 12.51 -32.68
N THR A 226 -11.43 11.83 -31.71
CA THR A 226 -12.80 12.13 -31.28
C THR A 226 -12.83 13.36 -30.35
N ARG A 227 -14.01 13.92 -30.12
CA ARG A 227 -14.21 15.02 -29.14
C ARG A 227 -13.75 14.64 -27.72
N SER A 228 -13.93 13.37 -27.33
CA SER A 228 -13.44 12.82 -26.05
C SER A 228 -11.92 12.70 -26.03
N GLY A 229 -11.31 12.26 -27.13
CA GLY A 229 -9.85 12.20 -27.30
C GLY A 229 -9.22 13.58 -27.19
N TYR A 230 -9.75 14.57 -27.91
CA TYR A 230 -9.26 15.96 -27.82
C TYR A 230 -9.34 16.53 -26.40
N LYS A 231 -10.47 16.36 -25.73
CA LYS A 231 -10.64 16.83 -24.34
C LYS A 231 -9.65 16.15 -23.39
N ALA A 232 -9.37 14.88 -23.62
CA ALA A 232 -8.42 14.14 -22.80
C ALA A 232 -6.97 14.57 -23.09
N LEU A 233 -6.59 14.82 -24.35
CA LEU A 233 -5.28 15.37 -24.74
C LEU A 233 -5.02 16.75 -24.12
N VAL A 234 -5.98 17.67 -24.25
CA VAL A 234 -5.85 19.01 -23.65
C VAL A 234 -5.71 18.90 -22.14
N LYS A 235 -6.52 18.04 -21.49
CA LYS A 235 -6.47 17.85 -20.04
C LYS A 235 -5.18 17.18 -19.55
N THR A 236 -4.55 16.32 -20.34
CA THR A 236 -3.24 15.75 -19.98
C THR A 236 -2.15 16.80 -20.08
N VAL A 237 -2.22 17.65 -21.09
CA VAL A 237 -1.24 18.71 -21.39
C VAL A 237 -1.38 19.93 -20.46
N GLU A 238 -2.58 20.19 -19.93
CA GLU A 238 -2.81 21.20 -18.88
C GLU A 238 -2.40 20.73 -17.47
N LYS A 239 -2.20 19.42 -17.28
CA LYS A 239 -1.81 18.81 -16.01
C LYS A 239 -0.31 18.60 -15.89
N GLU A 240 0.41 18.60 -17.01
CA GLU A 240 1.87 18.70 -17.10
C GLU A 240 2.30 20.17 -17.00
#